data_AF-A0AAD8MSW6-F1
#
_entry.id   AF-A0AAD8MSW6-F1
#
_cell.length_a   1.000
_cell.length_b   1.000
_cell.length_c   1.000
_cell.angle_alpha   90.00
_cell.angle_beta   90.00
_cell.angle_gamma   90.00
#
_symmetry.space_group_name_H-M   'P 1'
#
loop_
_entity.id
_entity.type
_entity.pdbx_description
1 polymer ?
#
loop_
_entity_poly.entity_id
_entity_poly.type
_entity_poly.pdbx_seq_one_letter_code
_entity_poly.pdbx_strand_id
1 'polypeptide(L)'
;MRFIYVQVIFWLLCSETAAANTGKYVIYFFSALRDRRFPPIQQKELPNLECTVSLLTNYEPDLHYLDWEVGKHGIIIEFTDPDYNTRRSATYLPEVAAHEGWTTLEAIESLIRKAGYNGAITESLRKQIRLTRYQSTLFTMHYSEYTNYVKTTRGAKPSLAGAKASN
;
A
#
# COMPACT_ATOMS: atom_id res chain seq x y z
N MET A 1 -19.45 7.55 4.86
CA MET A 1 -18.36 7.88 3.92
C MET A 1 -17.45 6.66 3.86
N ARG A 2 -17.50 5.89 2.77
CA ARG A 2 -16.67 4.67 2.62
C ARG A 2 -15.30 5.13 2.13
N PHE A 3 -14.36 5.26 3.05
CA PHE A 3 -12.96 5.45 2.70
C PHE A 3 -12.44 4.12 2.15
N ILE A 4 -12.03 4.08 0.88
CA ILE A 4 -11.20 2.99 0.35
C ILE A 4 -9.77 3.26 0.83
N TYR A 5 -9.60 3.40 2.14
CA TYR A 5 -8.32 3.42 2.79
C TYR A 5 -7.98 1.97 3.19
N VAL A 6 -6.70 1.67 3.25
CA VAL A 6 -6.10 0.48 3.87
C VAL A 6 -5.74 -0.72 2.97
N GLN A 7 -6.47 -1.10 1.92
CA GLN A 7 -6.14 -2.41 1.27
C GLN A 7 -5.25 -2.38 0.03
N VAL A 8 -5.19 -1.27 -0.71
CA VAL A 8 -4.43 -1.22 -1.97
C VAL A 8 -2.94 -1.49 -1.73
N ILE A 9 -2.45 -1.12 -0.55
CA ILE A 9 -1.02 -1.22 -0.25
C ILE A 9 -0.62 -2.60 0.29
N PHE A 10 -1.52 -3.33 0.96
CA PHE A 10 -1.20 -4.67 1.44
C PHE A 10 -0.95 -5.66 0.29
N TRP A 11 -1.55 -5.43 -0.88
CA TRP A 11 -1.35 -6.27 -2.05
C TRP A 11 -0.08 -5.91 -2.86
N LEU A 12 0.43 -4.68 -2.70
CA LEU A 12 1.57 -4.16 -3.46
C LEU A 12 2.93 -4.69 -2.95
N LEU A 13 2.98 -5.20 -1.72
CA LEU A 13 4.19 -5.76 -1.13
C LEU A 13 4.30 -7.29 -1.24
N CYS A 14 3.32 -7.96 -1.85
CA CYS A 14 3.32 -9.42 -2.01
C CYS A 14 3.46 -9.89 -3.48
N SER A 15 3.83 -8.99 -4.40
CA SER A 15 4.06 -9.34 -5.80
C SER A 15 5.25 -8.55 -6.35
N GLU A 16 6.46 -8.96 -5.97
CA GLU A 16 7.56 -8.87 -6.93
C GLU A 16 7.19 -9.71 -8.15
N THR A 17 7.51 -9.19 -9.33
CA THR A 17 7.29 -9.74 -10.68
C THR A 17 5.91 -9.44 -11.33
N ALA A 18 5.72 -8.21 -11.84
CA ALA A 18 5.22 -8.00 -13.21
C ALA A 18 5.16 -6.53 -13.65
N ALA A 19 5.86 -6.25 -14.76
CA ALA A 19 5.48 -5.36 -15.85
C ALA A 19 5.41 -3.84 -15.61
N ALA A 20 6.51 -3.18 -16.00
CA ALA A 20 6.77 -1.74 -16.00
C ALA A 20 5.91 -0.87 -16.95
N ASN A 21 4.73 -1.31 -17.43
CA ASN A 21 3.82 -0.42 -18.19
C ASN A 21 2.32 -0.75 -18.09
N THR A 22 1.95 -1.87 -17.50
CA THR A 22 0.56 -2.30 -17.28
C THR A 22 0.12 -2.19 -15.82
N GLY A 23 1.06 -2.04 -14.87
CA GLY A 23 0.76 -2.03 -13.43
C GLY A 23 -0.22 -0.94 -12.99
N LYS A 24 -0.17 0.26 -13.57
CA LYS A 24 -1.00 1.41 -13.14
C LYS A 24 -2.51 1.18 -13.31
N TYR A 25 -2.93 0.55 -14.41
CA TYR A 25 -4.35 0.30 -14.69
C TYR A 25 -4.90 -0.95 -13.98
N VAL A 26 -4.05 -1.95 -13.75
CA VAL A 26 -4.45 -3.23 -13.14
C VAL A 26 -4.77 -3.07 -11.66
N ILE A 27 -4.01 -2.23 -10.94
CA ILE A 27 -4.21 -2.01 -9.49
C ILE A 27 -5.58 -1.38 -9.20
N TYR A 28 -6.01 -0.41 -10.01
CA TYR A 28 -7.32 0.25 -9.85
C TYR A 28 -8.49 -0.72 -10.10
N PHE A 29 -8.39 -1.57 -11.12
CA PHE A 29 -9.44 -2.55 -11.45
C PHE A 29 -9.64 -3.60 -10.33
N PHE A 30 -8.56 -4.15 -9.77
CA PHE A 30 -8.67 -5.13 -8.69
C PHE A 30 -9.20 -4.51 -7.40
N SER A 31 -8.72 -3.32 -7.03
CA SER A 31 -9.19 -2.62 -5.82
C SER A 31 -10.66 -2.19 -5.90
N ALA A 32 -11.13 -1.77 -7.08
CA ALA A 32 -12.47 -1.21 -7.23
C ALA A 32 -13.55 -2.27 -7.47
N LEU A 33 -13.22 -3.38 -8.14
CA LEU A 33 -14.21 -4.34 -8.66
C LEU A 33 -14.02 -5.79 -8.19
N ARG A 34 -12.88 -6.13 -7.58
CA ARG A 34 -12.59 -7.51 -7.14
C ARG A 34 -12.18 -7.62 -5.67
N ASP A 35 -12.33 -6.56 -4.89
CA ASP A 35 -12.19 -6.64 -3.44
C ASP A 35 -13.40 -7.33 -2.83
N ARG A 36 -13.28 -8.61 -2.49
CA ARG A 36 -14.37 -9.43 -1.91
C ARG A 36 -14.93 -8.89 -0.59
N ARG A 37 -14.22 -7.99 0.08
CA ARG A 37 -14.63 -7.45 1.39
C ARG A 37 -15.64 -6.32 1.24
N PHE A 38 -15.77 -5.76 0.04
CA PHE A 38 -16.73 -4.73 -0.27
C PHE A 38 -17.61 -5.16 -1.45
N PRO A 39 -18.90 -4.80 -1.46
CA PRO A 39 -19.74 -5.00 -2.63
C PRO A 39 -19.20 -4.14 -3.80
N PRO A 40 -19.38 -4.58 -5.07
CA PRO A 40 -18.97 -3.79 -6.23
C PRO A 40 -19.56 -2.38 -6.21
N ILE A 41 -18.71 -1.42 -6.56
CA ILE A 41 -19.05 0.01 -6.58
C ILE A 41 -20.22 0.28 -7.52
N GLN A 42 -21.22 1.02 -7.04
CA GLN A 42 -22.40 1.41 -7.80
C GLN A 42 -22.22 2.77 -8.49
N GLN A 43 -22.87 2.98 -9.64
CA GLN A 43 -22.77 4.23 -10.40
C GLN A 43 -23.14 5.48 -9.59
N LYS A 44 -24.13 5.35 -8.68
CA LYS A 44 -24.56 6.42 -7.77
C LYS A 44 -23.50 6.84 -6.73
N GLU A 45 -22.51 5.99 -6.47
CA GLU A 45 -21.44 6.25 -5.51
C GLU A 45 -20.30 7.03 -6.15
N LEU A 46 -20.17 7.01 -7.49
CA LEU A 46 -19.07 7.65 -8.24
C LEU A 46 -18.80 9.10 -7.85
N PRO A 47 -19.81 10.00 -7.68
CA PRO A 47 -19.56 11.40 -7.34
C PRO A 47 -18.88 11.61 -5.99
N ASN A 48 -19.00 10.63 -5.08
CA ASN A 48 -18.43 10.70 -3.72
C ASN A 48 -17.13 9.89 -3.60
N LEU A 49 -16.62 9.33 -4.69
CA LEU A 49 -15.38 8.57 -4.67
C LEU A 49 -14.17 9.48 -4.84
N GLU A 50 -13.13 9.10 -4.14
CA GLU A 50 -11.77 9.58 -4.35
C GLU A 50 -10.88 8.39 -4.69
N CYS A 51 -9.91 8.62 -5.56
CA CYS A 51 -8.89 7.65 -5.91
C CYS A 51 -7.57 8.13 -5.31
N THR A 52 -7.00 7.33 -4.42
CA THR A 52 -5.67 7.58 -3.86
C THR A 52 -4.68 6.55 -4.42
N VAL A 53 -3.59 7.04 -5.00
CA VAL A 53 -2.46 6.24 -5.47
C VAL A 53 -1.28 6.50 -4.54
N SER A 54 -0.74 5.43 -3.96
CA SER A 54 0.51 5.48 -3.21
C SER A 54 1.67 5.10 -4.12
N LEU A 55 2.63 6.00 -4.29
CA LEU A 55 3.88 5.75 -5.01
C LEU A 55 4.99 5.49 -4.00
N LEU A 56 5.54 4.28 -4.04
CA LEU A 56 6.68 3.89 -3.22
C LEU A 56 7.97 4.22 -3.98
N THR A 57 8.85 4.98 -3.35
CA THR A 57 10.08 5.52 -3.96
C THR A 57 11.25 5.47 -2.98
N ASN A 58 12.47 5.73 -3.45
CA ASN A 58 13.68 5.84 -2.62
C ASN A 58 13.94 4.59 -1.77
N TYR A 59 13.99 3.42 -2.41
CA TYR A 59 14.33 2.18 -1.74
C TYR A 59 15.82 2.14 -1.41
N GLU A 60 16.14 2.03 -0.13
CA GLU A 60 17.51 1.97 0.38
C GLU A 60 17.65 0.69 1.22
N PRO A 61 18.28 -0.38 0.65
CA PRO A 61 18.42 -1.67 1.30
C PRO A 61 19.66 -1.77 2.21
N ASP A 62 19.71 -2.84 2.99
CA ASP A 62 20.86 -3.24 3.82
C ASP A 62 21.30 -2.17 4.85
N LEU A 63 20.33 -1.42 5.37
CA LEU A 63 20.55 -0.45 6.42
C LEU A 63 20.54 -1.11 7.81
N HIS A 64 21.07 -0.38 8.80
CA HIS A 64 20.92 -0.77 10.19
C HIS A 64 19.43 -0.78 10.57
N TYR A 65 19.01 -1.72 11.43
CA TYR A 65 17.59 -1.89 11.78
C TYR A 65 16.95 -0.66 12.48
N LEU A 66 17.76 0.30 12.92
CA LEU A 66 17.33 1.58 13.51
C LEU A 66 17.49 2.79 12.56
N ASP A 67 18.06 2.61 11.37
CA ASP A 67 18.33 3.70 10.43
C ASP A 67 17.11 4.01 9.57
N TRP A 68 16.02 4.41 10.23
CA TRP A 68 14.79 4.87 9.61
C TRP A 68 14.03 5.81 10.56
N GLU A 69 13.05 6.52 10.02
CA GLU A 69 12.33 7.58 10.76
C GLU A 69 10.84 7.28 10.74
N VAL A 70 10.25 7.19 11.93
CA VAL A 70 8.81 6.92 12.12
C VAL A 70 7.99 8.03 11.49
N GLY A 71 6.96 7.66 10.72
CA GLY A 71 6.07 8.62 10.04
C GLY A 71 6.59 9.13 8.70
N LYS A 72 7.86 8.90 8.37
CA LYS A 72 8.48 9.32 7.09
C LYS A 72 8.85 8.15 6.21
N HIS A 73 9.44 7.12 6.81
CA HIS A 73 9.94 5.95 6.10
C HIS A 73 9.06 4.72 6.35
N GLY A 74 8.71 4.04 5.27
CA GLY A 74 8.22 2.67 5.31
C GLY A 74 9.40 1.73 5.39
N ILE A 75 9.20 0.56 5.98
CA ILE A 75 10.27 -0.39 6.24
C ILE A 75 9.86 -1.78 5.81
N ILE A 76 10.80 -2.49 5.19
CA ILE A 76 10.73 -3.91 4.88
C ILE A 76 11.84 -4.56 5.69
N ILE A 77 11.48 -5.56 6.48
CA ILE A 77 12.46 -6.38 7.19
C ILE A 77 12.56 -7.74 6.55
N GLU A 78 13.78 -8.25 6.47
CA GLU A 78 14.06 -9.60 6.03
C GLU A 78 15.06 -10.25 6.98
N PHE A 79 14.76 -11.45 7.44
CA PHE A 79 15.65 -12.22 8.31
C PHE A 79 15.42 -13.71 8.15
N THR A 80 16.40 -14.49 8.57
CA THR A 80 16.29 -15.95 8.61
C THR A 80 15.97 -16.38 10.03
N ASP A 81 14.92 -17.19 10.17
CA ASP A 81 14.54 -17.79 11.43
C ASP A 81 15.67 -18.72 11.92
N PRO A 82 16.27 -18.50 13.10
CA PRO A 82 17.35 -19.34 13.61
C PRO A 82 16.91 -20.76 13.95
N ASP A 83 15.62 -20.97 14.29
CA ASP A 83 15.12 -22.26 14.76
C ASP A 83 14.71 -23.16 13.58
N TYR A 84 14.13 -22.57 12.54
CA TYR A 84 13.59 -23.29 11.37
C TYR A 84 14.35 -23.03 10.07
N ASN A 85 15.42 -22.24 10.11
CA ASN A 85 16.21 -21.79 8.95
C ASN A 85 15.35 -21.27 7.78
N THR A 86 14.21 -20.66 8.10
CA THR A 86 13.22 -20.21 7.12
C THR A 86 13.36 -18.70 6.95
N ARG A 87 13.46 -18.23 5.69
CA ARG A 87 13.49 -16.79 5.41
C ARG A 87 12.10 -16.21 5.62
N ARG A 88 12.02 -15.14 6.42
CA ARG A 88 10.79 -14.42 6.73
C ARG A 88 10.96 -12.97 6.30
N SER A 89 9.86 -12.37 5.83
CA SER A 89 9.80 -10.96 5.51
C SER A 89 8.48 -10.36 5.98
N ALA A 90 8.54 -9.09 6.35
CA ALA A 90 7.37 -8.30 6.69
C ALA A 90 7.63 -6.83 6.38
N THR A 91 6.55 -6.07 6.26
CA THR A 91 6.58 -4.68 5.82
C THR A 91 5.59 -3.83 6.60
N TYR A 92 6.01 -2.62 6.91
CA TYR A 92 5.16 -1.55 7.39
C TYR A 92 5.31 -0.30 6.54
N LEU A 93 4.18 0.39 6.40
CA LEU A 93 4.11 1.67 5.72
C LEU A 93 4.48 2.80 6.67
N PRO A 94 4.91 3.95 6.15
CA PRO A 94 5.31 5.09 6.98
C PRO A 94 4.25 5.47 8.03
N GLU A 95 2.98 5.39 7.66
CA GLU A 95 1.85 5.76 8.50
C GLU A 95 1.58 4.79 9.66
N VAL A 96 1.97 3.52 9.55
CA VAL A 96 1.56 2.49 10.54
C VAL A 96 2.22 2.71 11.88
N ALA A 97 3.54 2.85 11.91
CA ALA A 97 4.28 3.05 13.16
C ALA A 97 3.89 4.38 13.84
N ALA A 98 3.66 5.42 13.05
CA ALA A 98 3.23 6.73 13.56
C ALA A 98 1.80 6.70 14.12
N HIS A 99 0.88 5.99 13.48
CA HIS A 99 -0.50 5.85 13.93
C HIS A 99 -0.60 5.12 15.28
N GLU A 100 0.19 4.06 15.45
CA GLU A 100 0.23 3.29 16.69
C GLU A 100 1.05 3.96 17.80
N GLY A 101 1.79 5.02 17.48
CA GLY A 101 2.68 5.71 18.43
C GLY A 101 3.90 4.87 18.84
N TRP A 102 4.32 3.92 18.01
CA TRP A 102 5.46 3.04 18.29
C TRP A 102 6.79 3.75 18.06
N THR A 103 7.76 3.43 18.92
CA THR A 103 9.17 3.72 18.68
C THR A 103 9.73 2.83 17.56
N THR A 104 10.91 3.17 17.05
CA THR A 104 11.57 2.37 16.01
C THR A 104 11.79 0.92 16.44
N LEU A 105 12.15 0.68 17.70
CA LEU A 105 12.34 -0.66 18.26
C LEU A 105 11.02 -1.45 18.36
N GLU A 106 9.98 -0.85 18.93
CA GLU A 106 8.67 -1.49 19.09
C GLU A 106 8.06 -1.87 17.73
N ALA A 107 8.22 -0.99 16.73
CA ALA A 107 7.77 -1.26 15.37
C ALA A 107 8.51 -2.46 14.76
N ILE A 108 9.83 -2.57 14.96
CA ILE A 108 10.63 -3.71 14.49
C ILE A 108 10.23 -5.01 15.17
N GLU A 109 10.01 -5.00 16.49
CA GLU A 109 9.54 -6.18 17.22
C GLU A 109 8.16 -6.64 16.74
N SER A 110 7.25 -5.68 16.56
CA SER A 110 5.92 -5.93 16.00
C SER A 110 6.00 -6.50 14.57
N LEU A 111 6.92 -5.99 13.74
CA LEU A 111 7.21 -6.53 12.40
C LEU A 111 7.72 -7.96 12.42
N ILE A 112 8.64 -8.29 13.34
CA ILE A 112 9.17 -9.65 13.48
C ILE A 112 8.04 -10.62 13.84
N ARG A 113 7.16 -10.23 14.77
CA ARG A 113 5.96 -11.01 15.13
C ARG A 113 5.03 -11.14 13.92
N LYS A 114 4.83 -10.06 13.16
CA LYS A 114 4.01 -10.05 11.93
C LYS A 114 4.59 -10.92 10.82
N ALA A 115 5.91 -11.06 10.73
CA ALA A 115 6.61 -12.00 9.84
C ALA A 115 6.39 -13.47 10.25
N GLY A 116 5.64 -13.70 11.35
CA GLY A 116 5.26 -14.99 11.88
C GLY A 116 6.27 -15.58 12.87
N TYR A 117 7.29 -14.83 13.28
CA TYR A 117 8.29 -15.32 14.23
C TYR A 117 7.74 -15.28 15.65
N ASN A 118 7.58 -16.46 16.26
CA ASN A 118 7.01 -16.62 17.59
C ASN A 118 8.07 -16.86 18.68
N GLY A 119 9.35 -16.99 18.31
CA GLY A 119 10.45 -17.22 19.25
C GLY A 119 10.83 -16.00 20.08
N ALA A 120 11.93 -16.13 20.82
CA ALA A 120 12.51 -15.04 21.60
C ALA A 120 13.27 -14.07 20.68
N ILE A 121 12.95 -12.79 20.74
CA ILE A 121 13.63 -11.76 19.94
C ILE A 121 14.96 -11.44 20.63
N THR A 122 16.02 -12.12 20.19
CA THR A 122 17.38 -11.91 20.69
C THR A 122 18.07 -10.77 19.95
N GLU A 123 19.11 -10.21 20.58
CA GLU A 123 19.92 -9.16 19.97
C GLU A 123 20.68 -9.65 18.73
N SER A 124 21.06 -10.93 18.69
CA SER A 124 21.65 -11.55 17.50
C SER A 124 20.68 -11.58 16.32
N LEU A 125 19.41 -11.90 16.57
CA LEU A 125 18.37 -11.86 15.56
C LEU A 125 18.18 -10.44 15.01
N ARG A 126 18.11 -9.42 15.88
CA ARG A 126 17.99 -8.02 15.47
C ARG A 126 19.13 -7.58 14.56
N LYS A 127 20.36 -8.00 14.86
CA LYS A 127 21.55 -7.71 14.03
C LYS A 127 21.57 -8.45 12.69
N GLN A 128 20.84 -9.55 12.56
CA GLN A 128 20.69 -10.29 11.30
C GLN A 128 19.61 -9.71 10.40
N ILE A 129 18.77 -8.80 10.89
CA ILE A 129 17.72 -8.16 10.10
C ILE A 129 18.36 -7.29 9.03
N ARG A 130 18.01 -7.58 7.79
CA ARG A 130 18.20 -6.65 6.67
C ARG A 130 17.00 -5.74 6.60
N LEU A 131 17.23 -4.46 6.83
CA LEU A 131 16.21 -3.44 6.72
C LEU A 131 16.35 -2.71 5.38
N THR A 132 15.24 -2.63 4.66
CA THR A 132 15.09 -1.78 3.48
C THR A 132 14.08 -0.69 3.81
N ARG A 133 14.50 0.57 3.79
CA ARG A 133 13.58 1.69 3.95
C ARG A 133 13.12 2.21 2.60
N TYR A 134 11.93 2.77 2.56
CA TYR A 134 11.35 3.42 1.38
C TYR A 134 10.49 4.61 1.82
N GLN A 135 10.19 5.51 0.89
CA GLN A 135 9.26 6.62 1.10
C GLN A 135 7.99 6.37 0.31
N SER A 136 6.85 6.74 0.86
CA SER A 136 5.58 6.74 0.13
C SER A 136 5.10 8.16 -0.10
N THR A 137 4.64 8.43 -1.31
CA THR A 137 3.95 9.68 -1.65
C THR A 137 2.55 9.34 -2.09
N LEU A 138 1.56 9.89 -1.39
CA LEU A 138 0.13 9.69 -1.68
C LEU A 138 -0.36 10.81 -2.59
N PHE A 139 -0.96 10.43 -3.72
CA PHE A 139 -1.67 11.33 -4.61
C PHE A 139 -3.15 10.96 -4.60
N THR A 140 -4.00 11.87 -4.13
CA THR A 140 -5.45 11.69 -4.11
C THR A 140 -6.09 12.59 -5.15
N MET A 141 -7.04 12.05 -5.90
CA MET A 141 -7.85 12.80 -6.85
C MET A 141 -9.32 12.46 -6.63
N HIS A 142 -10.14 13.48 -6.45
CA HIS A 142 -11.59 13.31 -6.34
C HIS A 142 -12.22 13.08 -7.73
N TYR A 143 -13.35 12.37 -7.76
CA TYR A 143 -14.08 12.17 -9.01
C TYR A 143 -14.46 13.48 -9.70
N SER A 144 -14.82 14.51 -8.93
CA SER A 144 -15.12 15.85 -9.44
C SER A 144 -13.92 16.44 -10.22
N GLU A 145 -12.72 16.35 -9.66
CA GLU A 145 -11.48 16.81 -10.29
C GLU A 145 -11.16 16.02 -11.56
N TYR A 146 -11.36 14.70 -11.55
CA TYR A 146 -11.22 13.86 -12.75
C TYR A 146 -12.18 14.29 -13.85
N THR A 147 -13.47 14.52 -13.53
CA THR A 147 -14.42 14.96 -14.56
C THR A 147 -14.05 16.31 -15.15
N ASN A 148 -13.49 17.21 -14.35
CA ASN A 148 -13.01 18.51 -14.83
C ASN A 148 -11.77 18.34 -15.70
N TYR A 149 -10.80 17.53 -15.28
CA TYR A 149 -9.63 17.17 -16.07
C TYR A 149 -10.01 16.61 -17.44
N VAL A 150 -10.94 15.63 -17.50
CA VAL A 150 -11.40 15.03 -18.75
C VAL A 150 -12.12 16.05 -19.64
N LYS A 151 -12.98 16.90 -19.06
CA LYS A 151 -13.67 17.97 -19.83
C LYS A 151 -12.65 18.92 -20.47
N THR A 152 -11.62 19.32 -19.72
CA THR A 152 -10.59 20.27 -20.17
C THR A 152 -9.63 19.65 -21.17
N THR A 153 -9.21 18.39 -20.98
CA THR A 153 -8.21 17.73 -21.84
C THR A 153 -8.77 16.98 -23.03
N ARG A 154 -10.03 16.52 -22.99
CA ARG A 154 -10.62 15.68 -24.05
C ARG A 154 -11.80 16.30 -24.78
N GLY A 155 -12.22 17.53 -24.44
CA GLY A 155 -13.23 18.28 -25.20
C GLY A 155 -14.64 17.65 -25.29
N ALA A 156 -14.90 16.51 -24.64
CA ALA A 156 -16.21 15.87 -24.62
C ALA A 156 -16.45 15.20 -23.27
N LYS A 157 -17.65 15.41 -22.71
CA LYS A 157 -18.12 14.69 -21.52
C LYS A 157 -18.09 13.18 -21.83
N PRO A 158 -17.49 12.34 -20.96
CA PRO A 158 -17.64 10.90 -21.11
C PRO A 158 -19.12 10.56 -20.95
N SER A 159 -19.76 10.13 -22.03
CA SER A 159 -21.12 9.61 -21.99
C SER A 159 -21.09 8.27 -21.25
N LEU A 160 -21.85 8.20 -20.16
CA LEU A 160 -22.14 6.94 -19.49
C LEU A 160 -23.02 6.13 -20.44
N ALA A 161 -22.43 5.21 -21.19
CA ALA A 161 -23.14 4.25 -22.01
C ALA A 161 -23.98 3.36 -21.08
N GLY A 162 -25.29 3.62 -20.99
CA GLY A 162 -26.19 2.81 -20.17
C GLY A 162 -27.60 3.33 -19.89
N ALA A 163 -27.96 4.57 -20.22
CA ALA A 163 -29.35 5.02 -20.11
C ALA A 163 -30.12 4.66 -21.40
N LYS A 164 -30.87 3.56 -21.38
CA LYS A 164 -31.87 3.25 -22.42
C LYS A 164 -32.85 4.41 -22.53
N ALA A 165 -33.08 4.88 -23.75
CA ALA A 165 -34.22 5.71 -24.07
C ALA A 165 -35.49 4.85 -23.99
N SER A 166 -36.40 5.19 -23.09
CA SER A 166 -37.79 4.72 -23.12
C SER A 166 -38.63 5.84 -23.75
N ASN A 167 -39.16 5.58 -24.94
CA ASN A 167 -40.37 6.23 -25.45
C ASN A 167 -41.57 5.76 -24.64
#